data_AF-A0A947GX39-F1
#
_entry.id   AF-A0A947GX39-F1
#
_cell.length_a   1.000
_cell.length_b   1.000
_cell.length_c   1.000
_cell.angle_alpha   90.00
_cell.angle_beta   90.00
_cell.angle_gamma   90.00
#
_symmetry.space_group_name_H-M   'P 1'
#
loop_
_entity.id
_entity.type
_entity.pdbx_description
1 polymer ?
#
loop_
_entity_poly.entity_id
_entity_poly.type
_entity_poly.pdbx_seq_one_letter_code
_entity_poly.pdbx_strand_id
1 'polypeptide(L)' 'MNTDLESDYQRLRAQLQALQAQAVKDYPRIDQLIDALERLQLAIKERHGLKGNNPNE' A
#
# COMPACT_ATOMS: atom_id res chain seq x y z
N MET A 1 -18.32 -0.73 -5.25
CA MET A 1 -16.92 -0.48 -5.67
C MET A 1 -15.99 -0.26 -4.45
N ASN A 2 -16.10 -1.08 -3.40
CA ASN A 2 -15.30 -0.96 -2.15
C ASN A 2 -14.23 -2.05 -2.03
N THR A 3 -14.43 -3.19 -2.70
CA THR A 3 -13.60 -4.41 -2.58
C THR A 3 -12.24 -4.30 -3.26
N ASP A 4 -12.04 -3.30 -4.12
CA ASP A 4 -10.87 -3.21 -5.01
C ASP A 4 -9.61 -2.82 -4.23
N LEU A 5 -9.65 -1.75 -3.41
CA LEU A 5 -8.47 -1.23 -2.71
C LEU A 5 -7.89 -2.20 -1.68
N GLU A 6 -8.74 -2.89 -0.91
CA GLU A 6 -8.27 -3.90 0.03
C GLU A 6 -7.70 -5.13 -0.69
N SER A 7 -8.31 -5.53 -1.81
CA SER A 7 -7.82 -6.63 -2.65
C SER A 7 -6.48 -6.29 -3.29
N ASP A 8 -6.32 -5.06 -3.80
CA ASP A 8 -5.06 -4.58 -4.36
C ASP A 8 -3.97 -4.47 -3.31
N TYR A 9 -4.30 -4.06 -2.08
CA TYR A 9 -3.36 -4.03 -0.98
C TYR A 9 -2.83 -5.43 -0.64
N GLN A 10 -3.73 -6.42 -0.55
CA GLN A 10 -3.34 -7.82 -0.34
C GLN A 10 -2.49 -8.36 -1.49
N ARG A 11 -2.83 -8.04 -2.75
CA ARG A 11 -2.04 -8.43 -3.92
C ARG A 11 -0.64 -7.82 -3.93
N LEU A 12 -0.52 -6.54 -3.64
CA LEU A 12 0.77 -5.84 -3.59
C LEU A 12 1.63 -6.37 -2.44
N ARG A 13 1.02 -6.63 -1.28
CA ARG A 13 1.72 -7.23 -0.14
C ARG A 13 2.23 -8.63 -0.44
N ALA A 14 1.42 -9.47 -1.11
CA ALA A 14 1.83 -10.81 -1.52
C ALA A 14 3.00 -10.77 -2.51
N GLN A 15 2.99 -9.84 -3.46
CA GLN A 15 4.09 -9.64 -4.42
C GLN A 15 5.38 -9.18 -3.72
N LEU A 16 5.27 -8.25 -2.77
CA LEU A 16 6.40 -7.80 -1.96
C LEU A 16 7.00 -8.95 -1.14
N GLN A 17 6.16 -9.76 -0.50
CA GLN A 17 6.61 -10.94 0.25
C GLN A 17 7.31 -11.96 -0.66
N ALA A 18 6.76 -12.21 -1.85
CA ALA A 18 7.35 -13.11 -2.82
C ALA A 18 8.74 -12.63 -3.27
N LEU A 19 8.91 -11.33 -3.54
CA LEU A 19 10.21 -10.75 -3.91
C LEU A 19 11.22 -10.77 -2.76
N GLN A 20 10.79 -10.52 -1.53
CA GLN A 20 11.67 -10.61 -0.36
C GLN A 20 12.12 -12.03 -0.05
N ALA A 21 11.33 -13.04 -0.43
CA ALA A 21 11.66 -14.45 -0.26
C ALA A 21 12.62 -14.99 -1.34
N GLN A 22 12.91 -14.22 -2.38
CA GLN A 22 13.88 -14.62 -3.41
C GLN A 22 15.31 -14.53 -2.88
N ALA A 23 16.15 -15.47 -3.31
CA ALA A 23 17.57 -15.51 -2.94
C ALA A 23 18.35 -14.28 -3.45
N VAL A 24 17.93 -13.74 -4.59
CA VAL A 24 18.43 -12.46 -5.13
C VAL A 24 17.32 -11.44 -5.00
N LYS A 25 17.57 -10.39 -4.22
CA LYS A 25 16.60 -9.33 -3.98
C LYS A 25 16.66 -8.30 -5.10
N ASP A 26 15.54 -8.12 -5.79
CA ASP A 26 15.33 -6.99 -6.69
C ASP A 26 14.91 -5.77 -5.86
N TYR A 27 15.91 -5.09 -5.29
CA TYR A 27 15.68 -3.90 -4.45
C TYR A 27 14.91 -2.78 -5.17
N PRO A 28 15.22 -2.42 -6.44
CA PRO A 28 14.43 -1.44 -7.17
C PRO A 28 12.94 -1.81 -7.26
N ARG A 29 12.63 -3.09 -7.50
CA ARG A 29 11.25 -3.56 -7.57
C ARG A 29 10.56 -3.58 -6.21
N ILE A 30 11.30 -3.91 -5.16
CA ILE A 30 10.84 -3.89 -3.77
C ILE A 30 10.48 -2.45 -3.36
N ASP A 31 11.35 -1.46 -3.62
CA ASP A 31 11.07 -0.04 -3.36
C ASP A 31 9.79 0.43 -4.06
N GLN A 32 9.65 0.12 -5.35
CA GLN A 32 8.43 0.46 -6.11
C GLN A 32 7.15 -0.12 -5.50
N LEU A 33 7.22 -1.34 -4.94
CA LEU A 33 6.07 -1.98 -4.29
C LEU A 33 5.77 -1.38 -2.93
N ILE A 34 6.78 -0.94 -2.19
CA ILE A 34 6.62 -0.25 -0.91
C ILE A 34 5.92 1.10 -1.14
N ASP A 35 6.40 1.91 -2.09
CA ASP A 35 5.78 3.16 -2.51
C ASP A 35 4.30 2.97 -2.92
N ALA A 36 4.01 1.93 -3.69
CA ALA A 36 2.65 1.61 -4.12
C ALA A 36 1.73 1.25 -2.95
N LEU A 37 2.24 0.49 -1.98
CA LEU A 37 1.50 0.13 -0.76
C LEU A 37 1.23 1.35 0.12
N GLU A 38 2.19 2.26 0.26
CA GLU A 38 2.02 3.50 1.03
C GLU A 38 0.94 4.40 0.42
N ARG A 39 0.99 4.63 -0.90
CA ARG A 39 -0.03 5.42 -1.62
C ARG A 39 -1.42 4.80 -1.49
N LEU A 40 -1.50 3.47 -1.60
CA LEU A 40 -2.77 2.77 -1.45
C LEU A 40 -3.31 2.86 -0.02
N GLN A 41 -2.44 2.77 0.98
CA GLN A 41 -2.81 2.93 2.38
C GLN A 41 -3.29 4.36 2.68
N LEU A 42 -2.68 5.38 2.08
CA LEU A 42 -3.16 6.77 2.15
C LEU A 42 -4.57 6.89 1.53
N ALA A 43 -4.78 6.36 0.32
CA ALA A 43 -6.08 6.37 -0.34
C ALA A 43 -7.17 5.65 0.48
N ILE A 44 -6.83 4.54 1.13
CA ILE A 44 -7.74 3.83 2.05
C ILE A 44 -8.06 4.71 3.26
N LYS A 45 -7.07 5.36 3.88
CA LYS A 45 -7.27 6.26 5.04
C LYS A 45 -8.13 7.48 4.70
N GLU A 46 -7.89 8.10 3.54
CA GLU A 46 -8.70 9.22 3.03
C GLU A 46 -10.15 8.79 2.81
N ARG A 47 -10.36 7.61 2.23
CA ARG A 47 -11.69 7.05 1.97
C ARG A 47 -12.46 6.68 3.24
N HIS A 48 -11.77 6.17 4.26
CA HIS A 48 -12.38 5.83 5.55
C HIS A 48 -12.69 7.06 6.43
N GLY A 49 -12.47 8.28 5.93
CA GLY A 49 -12.87 9.49 6.63
C GLY A 49 -11.93 9.88 7.77
N LEU A 50 -10.66 9.47 7.72
CA LEU A 50 -9.59 10.19 8.46
C LEU A 50 -9.26 11.51 7.75
N LYS A 51 -10.29 12.26 7.35
CA LYS A 51 -10.17 13.64 6.90
C LYS A 51 -10.19 14.48 8.17
N GLY A 52 -9.00 14.85 8.64
CA GLY A 52 -8.76 15.93 9.59
C GLY A 52 -9.73 16.05 10.76
N ASN A 53 -9.39 15.43 11.89
CA ASN A 53 -9.78 15.99 13.20
C ASN A 53 -8.70 16.99 13.67
N ASN A 54 -8.24 17.86 12.77
CA ASN A 54 -7.48 19.06 13.13
C ASN A 54 -8.49 20.21 13.20
N PRO A 55 -9.06 20.53 14.38
CA PRO A 55 -9.96 21.67 14.55
C PRO A 55 -9.23 23.04 14.52
N ASN A 56 -8.12 23.18 13.79
CA ASN A 56 -7.24 24.36 13.87
C ASN A 56 -6.58 24.80 12.55
N GLU A 57 -7.19 24.50 11.39
CA GLU A 57 -6.91 25.20 10.11
C GLU A 57 -8.03 26.17 9.75
#